data_AF-F0J8S7-F1
#
_entry.id   AF-F0J8S7-F1
#
_cell.length_a   1.000
_cell.length_b   1.000
_cell.length_c   1.000
_cell.angle_alpha   90.00
_cell.angle_beta   90.00
_cell.angle_gamma   90.00
#
_symmetry.space_group_name_H-M   'P 1'
#
loop_
_entity.id
_entity.type
_entity.pdbx_description
1 polymer ?
#
loop_
_entity_poly.entity_id
_entity_poly.type
_entity_poly.pdbx_seq_one_letter_code
_entity_poly.pdbx_strand_id
1 'polypeptide(L)'
;MYLLAFVLILPLIPMALDFEPIEYTAGTQDLTGPLEPNNKLDNVEYLFKDKLRGPESLPVYKGSIYTGTEGGEIYKITGNKVTLVAKLGKKCEGLWEEKVCGRPLGMRFHKDGRLFVIDAYYGLYAVNVETGSVQHLLP
;
A
#
# COMPACT_ATOMS: atom_id res chain seq x y z
N MET A 1 -55.66 -14.34 5.50
CA MET A 1 -55.67 -12.93 5.03
C MET A 1 -54.88 -12.03 5.97
N TYR A 2 -55.21 -11.95 7.26
CA TYR A 2 -54.51 -11.09 8.24
C TYR A 2 -53.03 -11.43 8.47
N LEU A 3 -52.66 -12.72 8.54
CA LEU A 3 -51.26 -13.14 8.70
C LEU A 3 -50.39 -12.76 7.49
N LEU A 4 -50.95 -12.88 6.28
CA LEU A 4 -50.25 -12.53 5.04
C LEU A 4 -50.02 -11.01 4.97
N ALA A 5 -51.04 -10.23 5.34
CA ALA A 5 -50.92 -8.78 5.44
C ALA A 5 -49.87 -8.35 6.48
N PHE A 6 -49.83 -9.01 7.65
CA PHE A 6 -48.84 -8.73 8.69
C PHE A 6 -47.40 -8.96 8.22
N VAL A 7 -47.12 -10.10 7.58
CA VAL A 7 -45.78 -10.42 7.06
C VAL A 7 -45.37 -9.46 5.94
N LEU A 8 -46.30 -9.00 5.12
CA LEU A 8 -46.03 -8.03 4.05
C LEU A 8 -45.79 -6.62 4.61
N ILE A 9 -46.45 -6.22 5.69
CA ILE A 9 -46.33 -4.88 6.29
C ILE A 9 -45.09 -4.78 7.20
N LEU A 10 -44.70 -5.85 7.89
CA LEU A 10 -43.58 -5.87 8.84
C LEU A 10 -42.26 -5.26 8.30
N PRO A 11 -41.77 -5.58 7.08
CA PRO A 11 -40.53 -4.99 6.55
C PRO A 11 -40.69 -3.53 6.06
N LEU A 12 -41.92 -3.05 5.90
CA LEU A 12 -42.24 -1.67 5.52
C LEU A 12 -42.35 -0.74 6.74
N ILE A 13 -42.34 -1.31 7.96
CA ILE A 13 -42.24 -0.53 9.19
C ILE A 13 -40.79 -0.06 9.31
N PRO A 14 -40.52 1.26 9.27
CA PRO A 14 -39.18 1.76 9.51
C PRO A 14 -38.78 1.34 10.92
N MET A 15 -37.88 0.36 11.03
CA MET A 15 -37.17 0.14 12.28
C MET A 15 -36.32 1.39 12.47
N ALA A 16 -36.82 2.33 13.29
CA ALA A 16 -35.99 3.40 13.79
C ALA A 16 -34.80 2.72 14.47
N LEU A 17 -33.63 2.82 13.84
CA LEU A 17 -32.36 2.54 14.50
C LEU A 17 -32.22 3.64 15.55
N ASP A 18 -32.87 3.43 16.69
CA ASP A 18 -32.90 4.35 17.83
C ASP A 18 -31.60 4.14 18.60
N PHE A 19 -30.52 4.65 18.05
CA PHE A 19 -29.28 4.83 18.78
C PHE A 19 -28.91 6.30 18.74
N GLU A 20 -28.69 6.88 19.92
CA GLU A 20 -28.13 8.22 20.03
C GLU A 20 -26.61 8.10 19.87
N PRO A 21 -26.02 8.62 18.78
CA PRO A 21 -24.57 8.57 18.61
C PRO A 21 -23.92 9.40 19.72
N ILE A 22 -23.10 8.75 20.53
CA ILE A 22 -22.31 9.42 21.57
C ILE A 22 -21.03 9.93 20.91
N GLU A 23 -20.75 11.23 21.05
CA GLU A 23 -19.50 11.83 20.61
C GLU A 23 -18.33 11.19 21.37
N TYR A 24 -17.44 10.52 20.64
CA TYR A 24 -16.17 10.06 21.20
C TYR A 24 -15.13 11.17 21.07
N THR A 25 -14.86 11.87 22.16
CA THR A 25 -13.68 12.75 22.23
C THR A 25 -12.46 11.90 22.53
N ALA A 26 -11.64 11.65 21.51
CA ALA A 26 -10.32 11.07 21.72
C ALA A 26 -9.47 12.08 22.52
N GLY A 27 -9.01 11.69 23.71
CA GLY A 27 -8.03 12.48 24.44
C GLY A 27 -6.70 12.55 23.68
N THR A 28 -5.96 13.64 23.84
CA THR A 28 -4.58 13.71 23.35
C THR A 28 -3.68 12.96 24.32
N GLN A 29 -2.83 12.07 23.80
CA GLN A 29 -1.83 11.38 24.62
C GLN A 29 -0.66 12.30 24.94
N ASP A 30 -0.18 12.28 26.18
CA ASP A 30 1.01 13.03 26.57
C ASP A 30 2.24 12.53 25.80
N LEU A 31 3.02 13.45 25.24
CA LEU A 31 4.25 13.17 24.50
C LEU A 31 5.40 12.84 25.46
N THR A 32 5.30 11.71 26.17
CA THR A 32 6.27 11.25 27.17
C THR A 32 6.90 9.91 26.77
N GLY A 33 8.10 9.62 27.28
CA GLY A 33 8.82 8.39 26.99
C GLY A 33 9.05 8.18 25.49
N PRO A 34 8.55 7.09 24.86
CA PRO A 34 8.72 6.85 23.42
C PRO A 34 8.13 7.93 22.51
N LEU A 35 7.19 8.73 23.01
CA LEU A 35 6.51 9.80 22.26
C LEU A 35 7.15 11.17 22.47
N GLU A 36 8.21 11.27 23.27
CA GLU A 36 8.90 12.55 23.49
C GLU A 36 9.42 13.16 22.18
N PRO A 37 9.25 14.48 21.99
CA PRO A 37 9.86 15.19 20.88
C PRO A 37 11.36 14.91 20.83
N ASN A 38 11.86 14.62 19.63
CA ASN A 38 13.27 14.32 19.42
C ASN A 38 13.74 14.81 18.05
N ASN A 39 15.05 14.96 17.94
CA ASN A 39 15.74 15.53 16.78
C ASN A 39 16.50 14.46 15.99
N LYS A 40 16.10 13.18 16.11
CA LYS A 40 16.83 12.06 15.47
C LYS A 40 16.86 12.17 13.95
N LEU A 41 15.92 12.90 13.36
CA LEU A 41 15.78 13.10 11.92
C LEU A 41 16.42 14.41 11.42
N ASP A 42 17.03 15.23 12.29
CA ASP A 42 17.59 16.54 11.89
C ASP A 42 18.83 16.40 10.99
N ASN A 43 19.59 15.31 11.14
CA ASN A 43 20.85 15.07 10.42
C ASN A 43 20.78 13.82 9.52
N VAL A 44 19.66 13.66 8.80
CA VAL A 44 19.50 12.55 7.86
C VAL A 44 20.30 12.77 6.58
N GLU A 45 20.84 11.68 6.04
CA GLU A 45 21.41 11.67 4.70
C GLU A 45 20.31 11.34 3.68
N TYR A 46 20.22 12.15 2.63
CA TYR A 46 19.31 11.89 1.51
C TYR A 46 19.98 11.02 0.47
N LEU A 47 19.59 9.75 0.41
CA LEU A 47 20.02 8.83 -0.64
C LEU A 47 19.17 9.03 -1.90
N PHE A 48 19.80 9.03 -3.08
CA PHE A 48 19.13 9.04 -4.38
C PHE A 48 18.10 10.17 -4.58
N LYS A 49 18.38 11.35 -4.03
CA LYS A 49 17.54 12.53 -4.16
C LYS A 49 17.19 12.78 -5.64
N ASP A 50 15.91 13.00 -5.91
CA ASP A 50 15.34 13.24 -7.24
C ASP A 50 15.51 12.10 -8.26
N LYS A 51 15.94 10.90 -7.84
CA LYS A 51 16.07 9.71 -8.71
C LYS A 51 14.90 8.75 -8.60
N LEU A 52 14.34 8.63 -7.40
CA LEU A 52 13.18 7.78 -7.11
C LEU A 52 12.06 8.66 -6.60
N ARG A 53 10.86 8.45 -7.12
CA ARG A 53 9.70 9.25 -6.76
C ARG A 53 8.64 8.39 -6.08
N GLY A 54 8.23 8.82 -4.89
CA GLY A 54 7.31 8.08 -4.02
C GLY A 54 7.74 6.63 -3.74
N PRO A 55 8.99 6.36 -3.30
CA PRO A 55 9.42 5.01 -2.95
C PRO A 55 8.58 4.47 -1.79
N GLU A 56 7.99 3.29 -1.97
CA GLU A 56 7.15 2.59 -1.00
C GLU A 56 7.70 1.20 -0.73
N SER A 57 7.61 0.77 0.54
CA SER A 57 8.13 -0.50 1.06
C SER A 57 9.64 -0.71 0.80
N LEU A 58 10.39 -1.18 1.80
CA LEU A 58 11.86 -1.34 1.70
C LEU A 58 12.33 -2.75 2.09
N PRO A 59 11.80 -3.85 1.51
CA PRO A 59 12.28 -5.19 1.84
C PRO A 59 13.73 -5.37 1.39
N VAL A 60 14.52 -6.01 2.25
CA VAL A 60 15.92 -6.36 2.00
C VAL A 60 16.02 -7.81 1.57
N TYR A 61 16.78 -8.08 0.50
CA TYR A 61 17.09 -9.44 0.06
C TYR A 61 18.47 -9.49 -0.59
N LYS A 62 19.26 -10.50 -0.18
CA LYS A 62 20.65 -10.70 -0.65
C LYS A 62 21.48 -9.39 -0.66
N GLY A 63 21.38 -8.60 0.42
CA GLY A 63 22.13 -7.35 0.58
C GLY A 63 21.67 -6.19 -0.30
N SER A 64 20.50 -6.28 -0.95
CA SER A 64 19.91 -5.21 -1.75
C SER A 64 18.56 -4.80 -1.18
N ILE A 65 18.23 -3.52 -1.31
CA ILE A 65 16.91 -2.97 -0.97
C ILE A 65 16.06 -2.97 -2.23
N TYR A 66 14.78 -3.31 -2.10
CA TYR A 66 13.82 -3.21 -3.19
C TYR A 66 12.73 -2.24 -2.80
N THR A 67 12.20 -1.48 -3.77
CA THR A 67 11.14 -0.49 -3.51
C THR A 67 10.26 -0.30 -4.74
N GLY A 68 8.98 -0.02 -4.52
CA GLY A 68 8.03 0.37 -5.56
C GLY A 68 7.95 1.89 -5.69
N THR A 69 7.64 2.42 -6.86
CA THR A 69 7.45 3.88 -7.08
C THR A 69 6.06 4.22 -7.62
N GLU A 70 5.71 5.51 -7.65
CA GLU A 70 4.39 6.00 -8.10
C GLU A 70 4.08 5.73 -9.58
N GLY A 71 5.08 5.34 -10.38
CA GLY A 71 4.88 4.92 -11.76
C GLY A 71 4.65 3.42 -11.93
N GLY A 72 4.51 2.62 -10.87
CA GLY A 72 4.39 1.16 -11.02
C GLY A 72 5.72 0.43 -11.13
N GLU A 73 6.85 1.14 -11.14
CA GLU A 73 8.16 0.51 -11.22
C GLU A 73 8.57 -0.13 -9.88
N ILE A 74 9.33 -1.21 -9.99
CA ILE A 74 10.02 -1.86 -8.89
C ILE A 74 11.52 -1.72 -9.13
N TYR A 75 12.21 -1.06 -8.21
CA TYR A 75 13.64 -0.84 -8.27
C TYR A 75 14.39 -1.72 -7.28
N LYS A 76 15.61 -2.09 -7.66
CA LYS A 76 16.64 -2.69 -6.81
C LYS A 76 17.73 -1.66 -6.56
N ILE A 77 18.10 -1.51 -5.30
CA ILE A 77 19.15 -0.63 -4.82
C ILE A 77 20.26 -1.49 -4.21
N THR A 78 21.46 -1.42 -4.78
CA THR A 78 22.66 -2.12 -4.30
C THR A 78 23.82 -1.14 -4.24
N GLY A 79 24.25 -0.79 -3.03
CA GLY A 79 25.19 0.33 -2.83
C GLY A 79 24.61 1.61 -3.45
N ASN A 80 25.36 2.24 -4.36
CA ASN A 80 24.96 3.48 -5.04
C ASN A 80 24.26 3.25 -6.39
N LYS A 81 23.87 2.00 -6.71
CA LYS A 81 23.23 1.67 -7.99
C LYS A 81 21.74 1.41 -7.82
N VAL A 82 20.94 2.13 -8.59
CA VAL A 82 19.49 1.91 -8.75
C VAL A 82 19.24 1.23 -10.09
N THR A 83 18.56 0.09 -10.08
CA THR A 83 18.28 -0.72 -11.28
C THR A 83 16.80 -1.06 -11.33
N LEU A 84 16.15 -0.83 -12.47
CA LEU A 84 14.77 -1.26 -12.69
C LEU A 84 14.71 -2.80 -12.75
N VAL A 85 13.81 -3.40 -11.98
CA VAL A 85 13.60 -4.85 -11.95
C VAL A 85 12.38 -5.23 -12.78
N ALA A 86 11.27 -4.52 -12.55
CA ALA A 86 9.99 -4.79 -13.19
C ALA A 86 9.14 -3.51 -13.19
N LYS A 87 8.11 -3.49 -14.04
CA LYS A 87 7.07 -2.47 -14.04
C LYS A 87 5.72 -3.17 -13.98
N LEU A 88 4.92 -2.82 -12.98
CA LEU A 88 3.52 -3.19 -12.86
C LEU A 88 2.65 -2.17 -13.60
N GLY A 89 1.35 -2.45 -13.68
CA GLY A 89 0.39 -1.61 -14.37
C GLY A 89 0.65 -1.50 -15.87
N LYS A 90 0.09 -0.46 -16.49
CA LYS A 90 0.11 -0.22 -17.93
C LYS A 90 0.95 1.01 -18.26
N LYS A 91 1.22 1.21 -19.55
CA LYS A 91 1.78 2.47 -20.03
C LYS A 91 0.77 3.58 -19.79
N CYS A 92 1.16 4.57 -18.99
CA CYS A 92 0.39 5.78 -18.69
C CYS A 92 1.04 7.00 -19.36
N GLU A 93 0.28 8.08 -19.51
CA GLU A 93 0.77 9.33 -20.10
C GLU A 93 1.59 10.16 -19.10
N GLY A 94 1.28 10.02 -17.81
CA GLY A 94 2.01 10.69 -16.75
C GLY A 94 1.63 10.16 -15.37
N LEU A 95 2.35 10.64 -14.35
CA LEU A 95 2.23 10.17 -12.96
C LEU A 95 0.88 10.52 -12.32
N TRP A 96 0.11 11.44 -12.93
CA TRP A 96 -1.27 11.73 -12.52
C TRP A 96 -2.25 10.60 -12.83
N GLU A 97 -1.89 9.67 -13.73
CA GLU A 97 -2.68 8.47 -14.02
C GLU A 97 -2.24 7.28 -13.17
N GLU A 98 -2.10 7.47 -11.86
CA GLU A 98 -1.55 6.46 -10.93
C GLU A 98 -2.27 5.09 -11.08
N LYS A 99 -3.60 5.12 -11.25
CA LYS A 99 -4.42 3.92 -11.50
C LYS A 99 -4.06 3.17 -12.80
N VAL A 100 -3.59 3.89 -13.82
CA VAL A 100 -3.12 3.29 -15.07
C VAL A 100 -1.69 2.80 -14.91
N CYS A 101 -0.80 3.63 -14.37
CA CYS A 101 0.61 3.31 -14.16
C CYS A 101 0.83 2.12 -13.22
N GLY A 102 -0.05 1.95 -12.22
CA GLY A 102 0.16 1.04 -11.09
C GLY A 102 0.84 1.76 -9.92
N ARG A 103 0.58 1.27 -8.70
CA ARG A 103 1.12 1.81 -7.45
C ARG A 103 1.48 0.67 -6.49
N PRO A 104 2.72 0.16 -6.52
CA PRO A 104 3.15 -0.93 -5.64
C PRO A 104 3.38 -0.37 -4.24
N LEU A 105 2.57 -0.77 -3.26
CA LEU A 105 2.58 -0.23 -1.89
C LEU A 105 3.19 -1.22 -0.88
N GLY A 106 2.90 -2.51 -1.03
CA GLY A 106 3.35 -3.55 -0.11
C GLY A 106 4.26 -4.54 -0.80
N MET A 107 5.43 -4.83 -0.23
CA MET A 107 6.38 -5.78 -0.83
C MET A 107 7.06 -6.67 0.22
N ARG A 108 7.05 -7.99 0.04
CA ARG A 108 7.74 -8.94 0.94
C ARG A 108 8.37 -10.09 0.16
N PHE A 109 9.59 -10.46 0.52
CA PHE A 109 10.21 -11.67 -0.02
C PHE A 109 9.63 -12.90 0.65
N HIS A 110 9.30 -13.89 -0.17
CA HIS A 110 9.02 -15.24 0.29
C HIS A 110 10.32 -16.06 0.39
N LYS A 111 10.25 -17.18 1.09
CA LYS A 111 11.41 -18.06 1.35
C LYS A 111 12.04 -18.64 0.09
N ASP A 112 11.27 -18.75 -1.00
CA ASP A 112 11.75 -19.20 -2.32
C ASP A 112 12.47 -18.11 -3.12
N GLY A 113 12.59 -16.90 -2.57
CA GLY A 113 13.27 -15.77 -3.21
C GLY A 113 12.41 -14.94 -4.16
N ARG A 114 11.13 -15.29 -4.36
CA ARG A 114 10.19 -14.41 -5.08
C ARG A 114 9.79 -13.23 -4.21
N LEU A 115 9.62 -12.08 -4.86
CA LEU A 115 9.12 -10.87 -4.25
C LEU A 115 7.63 -10.78 -4.49
N PHE A 116 6.84 -10.90 -3.43
CA PHE A 116 5.40 -10.66 -3.49
C PHE A 116 5.15 -9.17 -3.36
N VAL A 117 4.32 -8.64 -4.25
CA VAL A 117 4.05 -7.21 -4.39
C VAL A 117 2.55 -6.99 -4.47
N ILE A 118 2.02 -6.09 -3.64
CA ILE A 118 0.64 -5.63 -3.71
C ILE A 118 0.64 -4.24 -4.34
N ASP A 119 -0.06 -4.14 -5.46
CA ASP A 119 -0.39 -2.91 -6.15
C ASP A 119 -1.74 -2.38 -5.68
N ALA A 120 -1.85 -1.06 -5.47
CA ALA A 120 -3.05 -0.42 -4.95
C ALA A 120 -4.28 -0.58 -5.88
N TYR A 121 -4.06 -0.82 -7.17
CA TYR A 121 -5.11 -0.88 -8.19
C TYR A 121 -5.21 -2.23 -8.88
N TYR A 122 -4.11 -3.00 -8.91
CA TYR A 122 -4.03 -4.25 -9.65
C TYR A 122 -3.87 -5.50 -8.77
N GLY A 123 -3.81 -5.35 -7.45
CA GLY A 123 -3.79 -6.48 -6.53
C GLY A 123 -2.43 -7.14 -6.36
N LEU A 124 -2.40 -8.47 -6.21
CA LEU A 124 -1.22 -9.23 -5.79
C LEU A 124 -0.45 -9.80 -6.98
N TYR A 125 0.87 -9.61 -6.93
CA TYR A 125 1.85 -10.12 -7.89
C TYR A 125 2.95 -10.93 -7.20
N ALA A 126 3.53 -11.88 -7.93
CA ALA A 126 4.83 -12.47 -7.61
C ALA A 126 5.84 -12.07 -8.68
N VAL A 127 6.96 -11.51 -8.23
CA VAL A 127 8.04 -11.01 -9.08
C VAL A 127 9.29 -11.82 -8.82
N ASN A 128 9.89 -12.37 -9.88
CA ASN A 128 11.23 -12.92 -9.82
C ASN A 128 12.23 -11.78 -10.04
N VAL A 129 12.97 -11.42 -8.99
CA VAL A 129 13.87 -10.26 -9.02
C VAL A 129 15.18 -10.50 -9.77
N GLU A 130 15.48 -11.74 -10.15
CA GLU A 130 16.67 -12.10 -10.93
C GLU A 130 16.39 -12.02 -12.43
N THR A 131 15.18 -12.42 -12.85
CA THR A 131 14.75 -12.41 -14.27
C THR A 131 13.90 -11.20 -14.64
N GLY A 132 13.31 -10.50 -13.66
CA GLY A 132 12.31 -9.45 -13.88
C GLY A 132 10.93 -9.97 -14.26
N SER A 133 10.70 -11.29 -14.25
CA SER A 133 9.40 -11.85 -14.63
C SER A 133 8.34 -11.54 -13.59
N VAL A 134 7.17 -11.10 -14.05
CA VAL A 134 6.02 -10.74 -13.21
C VAL A 134 4.88 -11.72 -13.47
N GLN A 135 4.34 -12.30 -12.40
CA GLN A 135 3.14 -13.11 -12.42
C GLN A 135 2.03 -12.42 -11.63
N HIS A 136 0.91 -12.14 -12.26
CA HIS A 136 -0.29 -11.64 -11.60
C HIS A 136 -1.00 -12.81 -10.91
N LEU A 137 -1.28 -12.68 -9.61
CA LEU A 137 -1.85 -13.74 -8.79
C LEU A 137 -3.31 -13.48 -8.46
N LEU A 138 -3.64 -12.26 -8.04
CA LEU A 138 -4.99 -11.85 -7.66
C LEU A 138 -5.22 -10.39 -8.06
N PRO A 139 -6.43 -10.02 -8.52
CA PRO A 139 -6.82 -8.63 -8.70
C PRO A 139 -6.92 -7.87 -7.38
#